data_AF-A0AAI9RMI1-F1
#
_entry.id   AF-A0AAI9RMI1-F1
#
_cell.length_a   1.000
_cell.length_b   1.000
_cell.length_c   1.000
_cell.angle_alpha   90.00
_cell.angle_beta   90.00
_cell.angle_gamma   90.00
#
_symmetry.space_group_name_H-M   'P 1'
#
loop_
_entity.id
_entity.type
_entity.pdbx_description
1 polymer ?
#
loop_
_entity_poly.entity_id
_entity_poly.type
_entity_poly.pdbx_seq_one_letter_code
_entity_poly.pdbx_strand_id
1 'polypeptide(L)'
;MRTNDVMLQTATKVVTFIILMFAVHIFFAGHYTPGGGFVGGLLTTSAIVLLMLAFDIETVKKILPINYVTMTAIGLLLALATASASIIFDVPFFTHAYDYFDLPLFGKTSLHSAMLFDAGVYLVVVGVTMTIIQTIGEDE
;
A
#
# COMPACT_ATOMS: atom_id res chain seq x y z
N MET A 1 -0.25 -27.52 -22.55
CA MET A 1 -1.71 -27.42 -22.72
C MET A 1 -2.11 -26.04 -22.21
N ARG A 2 -2.71 -25.17 -23.04
CA ARG A 2 -3.31 -23.91 -22.53
C ARG A 2 -4.60 -24.31 -21.82
N THR A 3 -4.52 -24.45 -20.49
CA THR A 3 -5.71 -24.64 -19.65
C THR A 3 -6.58 -23.39 -19.82
N ASN A 4 -7.89 -23.59 -19.96
CA ASN A 4 -8.81 -22.48 -20.19
C ASN A 4 -9.12 -21.81 -18.84
N ASP A 5 -8.29 -20.86 -18.40
CA ASP A 5 -8.34 -20.26 -17.06
C ASP A 5 -9.41 -19.15 -16.91
N VAL A 6 -10.45 -19.17 -17.75
CA VAL A 6 -11.50 -18.13 -17.80
C VAL A 6 -12.20 -17.96 -16.46
N MET A 7 -12.49 -19.06 -15.75
CA MET A 7 -13.09 -19.00 -14.42
C MET A 7 -12.15 -18.33 -13.40
N LEU A 8 -10.88 -18.73 -13.38
CA LEU A 8 -9.86 -18.16 -12.49
C LEU A 8 -9.67 -16.67 -12.77
N GLN A 9 -9.46 -16.29 -14.03
CA GLN A 9 -9.26 -14.91 -14.45
C GLN A 9 -10.45 -14.01 -14.13
N THR A 10 -11.67 -14.51 -14.32
CA THR A 10 -12.89 -13.76 -14.01
C THR A 10 -13.03 -13.58 -12.49
N ALA A 11 -12.83 -14.64 -11.71
CA ALA A 11 -12.89 -14.58 -10.25
C ALA A 11 -11.81 -13.64 -9.68
N THR A 12 -10.57 -13.75 -10.17
CA THR A 12 -9.44 -12.92 -9.76
C THR A 12 -9.74 -11.43 -9.91
N LYS A 13 -10.35 -10.99 -11.03
CA LYS A 13 -10.70 -9.57 -11.21
C LYS A 13 -11.61 -9.04 -10.09
N VAL A 14 -12.63 -9.82 -9.71
CA VAL A 14 -13.58 -9.44 -8.66
C VAL A 14 -12.91 -9.50 -7.28
N VAL A 15 -12.17 -10.57 -7.01
CA VAL A 15 -11.50 -10.79 -5.72
C VAL A 15 -10.42 -9.74 -5.48
N THR A 16 -9.57 -9.45 -6.47
CA THR A 16 -8.54 -8.40 -6.38
C THR A 16 -9.16 -7.04 -6.04
N PHE A 17 -10.28 -6.68 -6.66
CA PHE A 17 -10.98 -5.43 -6.33
C PHE A 17 -11.42 -5.39 -4.85
N ILE A 18 -11.97 -6.49 -4.34
CA ILE A 18 -12.37 -6.59 -2.94
C ILE A 18 -11.17 -6.51 -2.00
N ILE A 19 -10.06 -7.20 -2.31
CA ILE A 19 -8.84 -7.15 -1.50
C ILE A 19 -8.28 -5.72 -1.44
N LEU A 20 -8.25 -5.00 -2.58
CA LEU A 20 -7.79 -3.61 -2.61
C LEU A 20 -8.67 -2.69 -1.76
N MET A 21 -9.99 -2.82 -1.86
CA MET A 21 -10.92 -2.07 -1.02
C MET A 21 -10.70 -2.36 0.47
N PHE A 22 -10.48 -3.63 0.82
CA PHE A 22 -10.21 -4.04 2.19
C PHE A 22 -8.85 -3.53 2.70
N ALA A 23 -7.82 -3.56 1.85
CA ALA A 23 -6.50 -3.02 2.17
C ALA A 23 -6.55 -1.52 2.48
N VAL A 24 -7.29 -0.76 1.67
CA VAL A 24 -7.55 0.67 1.90
C VAL A 24 -8.33 0.87 3.19
N HIS A 25 -9.37 0.08 3.44
CA HIS A 25 -10.15 0.19 4.68
C HIS A 25 -9.28 -0.07 5.93
N ILE A 26 -8.50 -1.15 5.96
CA ILE A 26 -7.63 -1.48 7.09
C ILE A 26 -6.52 -0.43 7.28
N PHE A 27 -6.05 0.18 6.21
CA PHE A 27 -5.11 1.30 6.30
C PHE A 27 -5.71 2.46 7.10
N PHE A 28 -6.92 2.93 6.72
CA PHE A 28 -7.60 4.02 7.43
C PHE A 28 -8.09 3.62 8.83
N ALA A 29 -8.47 2.35 9.03
CA ALA A 29 -8.98 1.85 10.31
C ALA A 29 -7.89 1.60 11.36
N GLY A 30 -6.61 1.63 10.96
CA GLY A 30 -5.45 1.33 11.82
C GLY A 30 -5.29 2.22 13.05
N HIS A 31 -5.95 3.39 13.08
CA HIS A 31 -5.94 4.28 14.24
C HIS A 31 -6.85 3.84 15.38
N TYR A 32 -7.90 3.06 15.09
CA TYR A 32 -8.94 2.69 16.05
C TYR A 32 -9.04 1.18 16.28
N THR A 33 -8.57 0.40 15.30
CA THR A 33 -8.70 -1.05 15.28
C THR A 33 -7.38 -1.66 14.79
N PRO A 34 -7.14 -2.97 15.03
CA PRO A 34 -5.98 -3.65 14.47
C PRO A 34 -5.90 -3.47 12.95
N GLY A 35 -4.80 -2.88 12.46
CA GLY A 35 -4.65 -2.52 11.05
C GLY A 35 -3.42 -1.64 10.78
N GLY A 36 -3.51 -0.77 9.77
CA GLY A 36 -2.49 0.24 9.47
C GLY A 36 -1.66 -0.03 8.20
N GLY A 37 -0.60 0.77 8.04
CA GLY A 37 0.26 0.80 6.85
C GLY A 37 0.85 -0.53 6.43
N PHE A 38 1.34 -1.31 7.40
CA PHE A 38 2.04 -2.57 7.13
C PHE A 38 1.11 -3.64 6.53
N VAL A 39 0.03 -3.98 7.23
CA VAL A 39 -0.93 -5.01 6.78
C VAL A 39 -1.66 -4.57 5.51
N GLY A 40 -2.02 -3.28 5.40
CA GLY A 40 -2.60 -2.73 4.18
C GLY A 40 -1.67 -2.87 2.97
N GLY A 41 -0.36 -2.63 3.15
CA GLY A 41 0.63 -2.79 2.10
C GLY A 41 0.80 -4.25 1.67
N LEU A 42 0.80 -5.19 2.63
CA LEU A 42 0.86 -6.62 2.33
C LEU A 42 -0.38 -7.09 1.57
N LEU A 43 -1.58 -6.70 1.99
CA LEU A 43 -2.83 -7.05 1.30
C LEU A 43 -2.84 -6.53 -0.15
N THR A 44 -2.39 -5.29 -0.36
CA THR A 44 -2.26 -4.71 -1.70
C THR A 44 -1.29 -5.48 -2.56
N THR A 45 -0.14 -5.85 -1.99
CA THR A 45 0.82 -6.71 -2.66
C THR A 45 0.21 -8.06 -3.01
N SER A 46 -0.50 -8.71 -2.08
CA SER A 46 -1.20 -9.97 -2.34
C SER A 46 -2.23 -9.85 -3.47
N ALA A 47 -2.94 -8.72 -3.56
CA ALA A 47 -3.89 -8.46 -4.64
C ALA A 47 -3.22 -8.38 -6.02
N ILE A 48 -2.03 -7.75 -6.08
CA ILE A 48 -1.21 -7.67 -7.31
C ILE A 48 -0.62 -9.04 -7.65
N VAL A 49 -0.13 -9.79 -6.66
CA VAL A 49 0.39 -11.15 -6.86
C VAL A 49 -0.70 -12.08 -7.39
N LEU A 50 -1.93 -11.97 -6.88
CA LEU A 50 -3.07 -12.74 -7.39
C LEU A 50 -3.33 -12.45 -8.88
N LEU A 51 -3.19 -11.18 -9.30
CA LEU A 51 -3.25 -10.83 -10.73
C LEU A 51 -2.12 -11.49 -11.53
N MET A 52 -0.88 -11.47 -11.00
CA MET A 52 0.28 -12.07 -11.68
C MET A 52 0.12 -13.58 -11.85
N LEU A 53 -0.44 -14.27 -10.86
CA LEU A 53 -0.73 -15.71 -10.94
C LEU A 53 -1.81 -16.05 -11.97
N ALA A 54 -2.77 -15.15 -12.21
CA ALA A 54 -3.89 -15.39 -13.12
C ALA A 54 -3.64 -14.93 -14.57
N PHE A 55 -2.79 -13.91 -14.77
CA PHE A 55 -2.61 -13.21 -16.05
C PHE A 55 -1.16 -13.09 -16.50
N ASP A 56 -0.18 -13.71 -15.84
CA ASP A 56 1.26 -13.56 -16.09
C ASP A 56 1.89 -12.23 -15.63
N ILE A 57 3.21 -12.26 -15.40
CA ILE A 57 3.96 -11.13 -14.82
C ILE A 57 4.13 -9.97 -15.81
N GLU A 58 4.32 -10.24 -17.10
CA GLU A 58 4.51 -9.21 -18.13
C GLU A 58 3.24 -8.40 -18.36
N THR A 59 2.10 -9.08 -18.41
CA THR A 59 0.79 -8.47 -18.56
C THR A 59 0.49 -7.54 -17.38
N VAL A 60 0.77 -7.97 -16.15
CA VAL A 60 0.55 -7.13 -14.96
C VAL A 60 1.52 -5.94 -14.94
N LYS A 61 2.79 -6.12 -15.31
CA LYS A 61 3.76 -5.00 -15.43
C LYS A 61 3.33 -3.96 -16.46
N LYS A 62 2.69 -4.37 -17.56
CA LYS A 62 2.13 -3.45 -18.56
C LYS A 62 0.93 -2.65 -18.02
N ILE A 63 0.10 -3.27 -17.19
CA ILE A 63 -1.07 -2.61 -16.59
C ILE A 63 -0.67 -1.69 -15.43
N LEU A 64 0.32 -2.10 -14.63
CA LEU A 64 0.86 -1.36 -13.48
C LEU A 64 2.35 -1.03 -13.71
N PRO A 65 2.67 -0.04 -14.56
CA PRO A 65 4.05 0.35 -14.87
C PRO A 65 4.68 1.18 -13.74
N ILE A 66 4.77 0.59 -12.56
CA ILE A 66 5.28 1.23 -11.33
C ILE A 66 6.72 0.79 -11.10
N ASN A 67 7.63 1.75 -10.85
CA ASN A 67 8.95 1.44 -10.33
C ASN A 67 8.89 1.26 -8.81
N TYR A 68 8.89 0.01 -8.36
CA TYR A 68 8.74 -0.35 -6.94
C TYR A 68 9.96 0.04 -6.07
N VAL A 69 11.15 0.17 -6.68
CA VAL A 69 12.34 0.70 -5.99
C VAL A 69 12.16 2.19 -5.70
N THR A 70 11.69 2.96 -6.70
CA THR A 70 11.38 4.39 -6.50
C THR A 70 10.24 4.58 -5.50
N MET A 71 9.19 3.74 -5.55
CA MET A 71 8.11 3.76 -4.57
C MET A 71 8.63 3.55 -3.15
N THR A 72 9.57 2.62 -2.96
CA THR A 72 10.22 2.39 -1.67
C THR A 72 10.98 3.62 -1.19
N ALA A 73 11.75 4.28 -2.06
CA ALA A 73 12.49 5.48 -1.72
C ALA A 73 11.54 6.64 -1.33
N ILE A 74 10.45 6.84 -2.08
CA ILE A 74 9.41 7.83 -1.77
C ILE A 74 8.78 7.53 -0.41
N GLY A 75 8.45 6.27 -0.13
CA GLY A 75 7.89 5.86 1.16
C GLY A 75 8.83 6.14 2.34
N LEU A 76 10.11 5.83 2.19
CA LEU A 76 11.14 6.15 3.19
C LEU A 76 11.25 7.65 3.42
N LEU A 77 11.31 8.44 2.35
CA LEU A 77 11.37 9.90 2.43
C LEU A 77 10.13 10.48 3.11
N LEU A 78 8.94 9.96 2.80
CA LEU A 78 7.69 10.40 3.42
C LEU A 78 7.68 10.11 4.93
N ALA A 79 8.10 8.90 5.33
CA ALA A 79 8.21 8.52 6.74
C ALA A 79 9.22 9.40 7.50
N LEU A 80 10.41 9.59 6.92
CA LEU A 80 11.45 10.44 7.51
C LEU A 80 11.03 11.90 7.59
N ALA A 81 10.42 12.44 6.53
CA ALA A 81 9.92 13.81 6.51
C ALA A 81 8.83 14.03 7.56
N THR A 82 7.90 13.08 7.70
CA THR A 82 6.84 13.14 8.71
C THR A 82 7.42 13.14 10.12
N ALA A 83 8.39 12.26 10.40
CA ALA A 83 9.05 12.21 11.70
C ALA A 83 9.91 13.45 11.99
N SER A 84 10.58 13.99 10.96
CA SER A 84 11.47 15.15 11.09
C SER A 84 10.71 16.48 11.16
N ALA A 85 9.48 16.53 10.65
CA ALA A 85 8.65 17.73 10.70
C ALA A 85 8.43 18.24 12.13
N SER A 86 8.42 17.34 13.12
CA SER A 86 8.24 17.70 14.53
C SER A 86 9.37 18.61 15.06
N ILE A 87 10.60 18.47 14.53
CA ILE A 87 11.76 19.28 14.90
C ILE A 87 11.56 20.75 14.53
N ILE A 88 10.84 21.02 13.43
CA ILE A 88 10.54 22.40 12.98
C ILE A 88 9.63 23.12 13.99
N PHE A 89 8.84 22.37 14.75
CA PHE A 89 7.93 22.89 15.77
C PHE A 89 8.53 22.87 17.18
N ASP A 90 9.85 22.67 17.32
CA ASP A 90 10.58 22.63 18.60
C ASP A 90 10.04 21.57 19.59
N VAL A 91 9.50 20.47 19.06
CA VAL A 91 9.07 19.30 19.82
C VAL A 91 9.97 18.09 19.50
N PRO A 92 10.05 17.07 20.39
CA PRO A 92 10.88 15.90 20.15
C PRO A 92 10.59 15.21 18.80
N PHE A 93 11.61 14.60 18.20
CA PHE A 93 11.48 13.76 17.00
C PHE A 93 10.38 12.70 17.20
N PHE A 94 9.59 12.40 16.16
CA PHE A 94 8.44 11.49 16.22
C PHE A 94 7.24 11.96 17.06
N THR A 95 7.20 13.23 17.47
CA THR A 95 5.99 13.78 18.11
C THR A 95 4.88 13.91 17.06
N HIS A 96 3.80 13.14 17.22
CA HIS A 96 2.64 13.19 16.34
C HIS A 96 1.59 14.17 16.84
N ALA A 97 1.09 15.01 15.92
CA ALA A 97 -0.04 15.90 16.17
C ALA A 97 -1.35 15.26 15.66
N TYR A 98 -2.47 15.69 16.20
CA TYR A 98 -3.80 15.28 15.75
C TYR A 98 -4.72 16.49 15.66
N ASP A 99 -5.56 16.51 14.63
CA ASP A 99 -6.59 17.52 14.47
C ASP A 99 -7.81 16.94 13.73
N TYR A 100 -8.95 17.60 13.83
CA TYR A 100 -10.19 17.17 13.18
C TYR A 100 -10.39 17.91 11.87
N PHE A 101 -10.51 17.16 10.77
CA PHE A 101 -10.79 17.71 9.44
C PHE A 101 -12.16 17.21 8.95
N ASP A 102 -12.94 18.10 8.34
CA ASP A 102 -14.19 17.74 7.66
C ASP A 102 -13.85 17.31 6.22
N LEU A 103 -13.77 16.00 5.98
CA LEU A 103 -13.57 15.46 4.64
C LEU A 103 -14.93 15.26 3.92
N PRO A 104 -15.05 15.60 2.62
CA PRO A 104 -16.31 15.58 1.89
C PRO A 104 -16.98 14.19 1.78
N LEU A 105 -16.25 13.10 2.01
CA LEU A 105 -16.75 11.72 1.98
C LEU A 105 -16.83 11.05 3.34
N PHE A 106 -16.10 11.55 4.35
CA PHE A 106 -15.92 10.88 5.65
C PHE A 106 -16.42 11.71 6.83
N GLY A 107 -16.86 12.96 6.60
CA GLY A 107 -17.28 13.89 7.66
C GLY A 107 -16.11 14.27 8.58
N LYS A 108 -16.43 14.64 9.83
CA LYS A 108 -15.45 14.98 10.87
C LYS A 108 -14.57 13.78 11.19
N THR A 109 -13.37 13.79 10.65
CA THR A 109 -12.39 12.72 10.79
C THR A 109 -11.17 13.27 11.53
N SER A 110 -10.74 12.61 12.61
CA SER A 110 -9.45 12.96 13.21
C SER A 110 -8.33 12.47 12.31
N LEU A 111 -7.57 13.40 11.75
CA LEU A 111 -6.34 13.09 11.04
C LEU A 111 -5.17 13.24 12.01
N HIS A 112 -4.39 12.17 12.10
CA HIS A 112 -3.17 12.15 12.88
C HIS A 112 -1.99 12.28 11.91
N SER A 113 -0.96 13.06 12.25
CA SER A 113 0.26 13.10 11.44
C SER A 113 0.93 11.72 11.35
N ALA A 114 0.65 10.82 12.31
CA ALA A 114 1.01 9.40 12.27
C ALA A 114 0.48 8.67 11.01
N MET A 115 -0.61 9.13 10.41
CA MET A 115 -1.17 8.57 9.19
C MET A 115 -0.26 8.78 7.97
N LEU A 116 0.44 9.92 7.89
CA LEU A 116 1.43 10.17 6.83
C LEU A 116 2.66 9.27 7.00
N PHE A 117 3.04 8.99 8.24
CA PHE A 117 4.09 8.02 8.54
C PHE A 117 3.66 6.62 8.10
N ASP A 118 2.45 6.18 8.45
CA ASP A 118 1.90 4.89 8.03
C ASP A 118 1.73 4.79 6.51
N ALA A 119 1.41 5.90 5.82
CA ALA A 119 1.42 5.94 4.36
C ALA A 119 2.82 5.70 3.79
N GLY A 120 3.86 6.27 4.41
CA GLY A 120 5.25 5.98 4.09
C GLY A 120 5.58 4.50 4.26
N VAL A 121 5.21 3.92 5.41
CA VAL A 121 5.37 2.47 5.69
C VAL A 121 4.63 1.61 4.66
N TYR A 122 3.40 1.96 4.32
CA TYR A 122 2.60 1.26 3.30
C TYR A 122 3.31 1.22 1.95
N LEU A 123 3.83 2.37 1.48
CA LEU A 123 4.56 2.46 0.21
C LEU A 123 5.85 1.63 0.23
N VAL A 124 6.58 1.63 1.34
CA VAL A 124 7.78 0.81 1.52
C VAL A 124 7.44 -0.67 1.48
N VAL A 125 6.39 -1.10 2.16
CA VAL A 125 5.98 -2.51 2.17
C VAL A 125 5.59 -2.97 0.77
N VAL A 126 4.73 -2.23 0.08
CA VAL A 126 4.35 -2.55 -1.31
C VAL A 126 5.58 -2.55 -2.22
N GLY A 127 6.41 -1.52 -2.14
CA GLY A 127 7.61 -1.37 -2.95
C GLY A 127 8.60 -2.53 -2.76
N VAL A 128 8.97 -2.83 -1.51
CA VAL A 128 9.93 -3.89 -1.20
C VAL A 128 9.38 -5.27 -1.56
N THR A 129 8.15 -5.58 -1.16
CA THR A 129 7.57 -6.91 -1.43
C THR A 129 7.39 -7.15 -2.92
N MET A 130 6.89 -6.17 -3.68
CA MET A 130 6.78 -6.30 -5.13
C MET A 130 8.14 -6.38 -5.83
N THR A 131 9.15 -5.66 -5.34
CA THR A 131 10.53 -5.78 -5.86
C THR A 131 11.03 -7.21 -5.67
N ILE A 132 10.93 -7.76 -4.46
CA ILE A 132 11.34 -9.15 -4.18
C ILE A 132 10.64 -10.14 -5.10
N ILE A 133 9.31 -10.04 -5.22
CA ILE A 133 8.51 -10.99 -6.01
C ILE A 133 8.86 -10.91 -7.50
N GLN A 134 9.02 -9.70 -8.04
CA GLN A 134 9.37 -9.55 -9.45
C GLN A 134 10.79 -9.98 -9.74
N THR A 135 11.76 -9.67 -8.86
CA THR A 135 13.13 -10.13 -9.03
C THR A 135 13.21 -11.66 -9.02
N ILE A 136 12.54 -12.33 -8.08
CA ILE A 136 12.52 -13.80 -8.04
C ILE A 136 11.76 -14.38 -9.24
N GLY A 137 10.68 -13.73 -9.68
CA GLY A 137 9.84 -14.20 -10.78
C GLY A 137 10.39 -13.93 -12.18
N GLU A 138 11.36 -13.03 -12.32
CA GLU A 138 12.02 -12.68 -13.59
C GLU A 138 13.36 -13.39 -13.80
N ASP A 139 13.88 -14.10 -12.80
CA ASP A 139 15.08 -14.92 -12.99
C ASP A 139 14.74 -16.08 -13.96
N GLU A 140 15.12 -15.92 -15.22
CA GLU A 140 15.32 -17.00 -16.22
C GLU A 140 16.56 -17.84 -15.89
#